data_AF-A0A2N9M6E6-F1
#
_entry.id   AF-A0A2N9M6E6-F1
#
_cell.length_a   1.000
_cell.length_b   1.000
_cell.length_c   1.000
_cell.angle_alpha   90.00
_cell.angle_beta   90.00
_cell.angle_gamma   90.00
#
_symmetry.space_group_name_H-M   'P 1'
#
loop_
_entity.id
_entity.type
_entity.pdbx_description
1 polymer ?
#
loop_
_entity_poly.entity_id
_entity_poly.type
_entity_poly.pdbx_seq_one_letter_code
_entity_poly.pdbx_strand_id
1 'polypeptide(L)'
;MRWLLFIALVYQAHSADVCEPRKFQGAYGVQLSGTTTISGERKPVALVGRLVFDGTGTVSGYVSVNYTGLLLGNPVNGTYEAHEDCSLTWSLQDDSGAFQHFAGTMASDLVHIQFHQTDDGGARQGVMVRTPKVCSAATFLKRYTYTISGSTTPMLPGETAHAVSSNGVMEVSEGGNFTITADGPHAPSKGTLNVDSDCITNIALALSVGDAGATVAMKLRGVLLDEGKEILAIQTDPGTTVTAKFNAQ
;
A
#
# COMPACT_ATOMS: atom_id res chain seq x y z
N MET A 1 57.05 22.55 35.35
CA MET A 1 55.99 21.52 35.23
C MET A 1 55.11 21.86 34.03
N ARG A 2 55.13 21.04 32.98
CA ARG A 2 54.25 21.15 31.80
C ARG A 2 53.12 20.15 31.99
N TRP A 3 51.90 20.63 32.20
CA TRP A 3 50.69 19.80 32.23
C TRP A 3 50.28 19.44 30.79
N LEU A 4 50.24 18.15 30.49
CA LEU A 4 49.64 17.60 29.27
C LEU A 4 48.16 17.33 29.57
N LEU A 5 47.28 18.12 28.95
CA LEU A 5 45.84 17.88 28.90
C LEU A 5 45.57 16.74 27.89
N PHE A 6 45.13 15.59 28.40
CA PHE A 6 44.56 14.52 27.56
C PHE A 6 43.11 14.88 27.23
N ILE A 7 42.86 15.19 25.96
CA ILE A 7 41.50 15.31 25.42
C ILE A 7 41.03 13.89 25.11
N ALA A 8 40.12 13.36 25.93
CA ALA A 8 39.42 12.11 25.64
C ALA A 8 38.42 12.36 24.51
N LEU A 9 38.71 11.85 23.31
CA LEU A 9 37.71 11.73 22.25
C LEU A 9 36.65 10.72 22.70
N VAL A 10 35.50 11.23 23.15
CA VAL A 10 34.28 10.44 23.29
C VAL A 10 33.80 10.16 21.86
N TYR A 11 34.16 8.98 21.34
CA TYR A 11 33.48 8.44 20.16
C TYR A 11 32.02 8.21 20.55
N GLN A 12 31.11 9.05 20.05
CA GLN A 12 29.71 8.70 20.04
C GLN A 12 29.55 7.53 19.06
N ALA A 13 29.56 6.31 19.60
CA ALA A 13 29.01 5.17 18.91
C ALA A 13 27.53 5.50 18.68
N HIS A 14 27.19 5.86 17.43
CA HIS A 14 25.81 5.76 17.00
C HIS A 14 25.45 4.28 17.19
N SER A 15 24.54 3.99 18.11
CA SER A 15 23.95 2.65 18.17
C SER A 15 23.33 2.43 16.80
N ALA A 16 23.88 1.50 16.01
CA ALA A 16 23.09 0.93 14.92
C ALA A 16 21.81 0.42 15.57
N ASP A 17 20.66 0.79 15.02
CA ASP A 17 19.41 0.15 15.44
C ASP A 17 19.58 -1.34 15.17
N VAL A 18 19.70 -2.14 16.23
CA VAL A 18 19.79 -3.59 16.11
C VAL A 18 18.38 -4.09 15.85
N CYS A 19 18.06 -4.36 14.59
CA CYS A 19 16.82 -5.04 14.27
C CYS A 19 16.90 -6.50 14.71
N GLU A 20 15.78 -7.06 15.14
CA GLU A 20 15.66 -8.49 15.45
C GLU A 20 14.93 -9.18 14.29
N PRO A 21 15.64 -9.82 13.35
CA PRO A 21 15.03 -10.35 12.12
C PRO A 21 13.87 -11.31 12.37
N ARG A 22 13.95 -12.08 13.46
CA ARG A 22 12.91 -13.03 13.86
C ARG A 22 11.57 -12.36 14.16
N LYS A 23 11.56 -11.09 14.54
CA LYS A 23 10.32 -10.35 14.76
C LYS A 23 9.63 -9.97 13.47
N PHE A 24 10.28 -9.99 12.31
CA PHE A 24 9.68 -9.61 11.03
C PHE A 24 8.62 -10.61 10.52
N GLN A 25 8.61 -11.86 11.01
CA GLN A 25 7.60 -12.82 10.58
C GLN A 25 6.15 -12.32 10.79
N GLY A 26 5.23 -12.79 9.96
CA GLY A 26 3.80 -12.46 10.03
C GLY A 26 3.24 -11.93 8.72
N ALA A 27 2.00 -11.45 8.78
CA ALA A 27 1.27 -10.95 7.63
C ALA A 27 1.33 -9.43 7.55
N TYR A 28 1.54 -8.93 6.32
CA TYR A 28 1.66 -7.52 6.01
C TYR A 28 0.85 -7.21 4.75
N GLY A 29 0.15 -6.09 4.73
CA GLY A 29 -0.28 -5.52 3.47
C GLY A 29 0.80 -4.63 2.89
N VAL A 30 0.84 -4.59 1.57
CA VAL A 30 1.80 -3.81 0.78
C VAL A 30 1.05 -2.92 -0.18
N GLN A 31 1.57 -1.72 -0.43
CA GLN A 31 1.19 -0.88 -1.55
C GLN A 31 2.46 -0.35 -2.21
N LEU A 32 2.51 -0.36 -3.54
CA LEU A 32 3.60 0.19 -4.33
C LEU A 32 3.01 0.96 -5.51
N SER A 33 3.45 2.19 -5.74
CA SER A 33 2.97 2.96 -6.89
C SER A 33 4.06 3.83 -7.52
N GLY A 34 3.74 4.37 -8.70
CA GLY A 34 4.60 5.29 -9.43
C GLY A 34 4.60 4.99 -10.92
N THR A 35 5.77 5.04 -11.52
CA THR A 35 5.98 4.65 -12.92
C THR A 35 7.03 3.58 -13.04
N THR A 36 6.89 2.71 -14.03
CA THR A 36 7.82 1.63 -14.36
C THR A 36 8.23 1.72 -15.83
N THR A 37 9.45 1.27 -16.15
CA THR A 37 9.97 1.11 -17.52
C THR A 37 10.29 -0.35 -17.85
N ILE A 38 9.85 -1.31 -17.04
CA ILE A 38 10.11 -2.75 -17.24
C ILE A 38 9.66 -3.23 -18.63
N SER A 39 8.58 -2.64 -19.17
CA SER A 39 8.05 -2.88 -20.51
C SER A 39 8.71 -2.03 -21.61
N GLY A 40 9.85 -1.40 -21.35
CA GLY A 40 10.52 -0.44 -22.23
C GLY A 40 10.00 1.00 -22.08
N GLU A 41 8.72 1.24 -22.30
CA GLU A 41 8.13 2.57 -22.11
C GLU A 41 7.79 2.88 -20.65
N ARG A 42 7.89 4.16 -20.26
CA ARG A 42 7.44 4.62 -18.93
C ARG A 42 5.92 4.56 -18.83
N LYS A 43 5.42 3.71 -17.94
CA LYS A 43 3.99 3.48 -17.70
C LYS A 43 3.63 3.61 -16.22
N PRO A 44 2.43 4.11 -15.88
CA PRO A 44 1.97 4.13 -14.49
C PRO A 44 1.69 2.72 -13.98
N VAL A 45 1.99 2.49 -12.70
CA VAL A 45 1.70 1.23 -12.01
C VAL A 45 1.24 1.51 -10.58
N ALA A 46 0.29 0.73 -10.10
CA ALA A 46 -0.14 0.69 -8.70
C ALA A 46 -0.37 -0.76 -8.28
N LEU A 47 0.13 -1.15 -7.13
CA LEU A 47 0.02 -2.49 -6.57
C LEU A 47 -0.56 -2.37 -5.16
N VAL A 48 -1.42 -3.31 -4.81
CA VAL A 48 -1.77 -3.61 -3.42
C VAL A 48 -1.77 -5.12 -3.22
N GLY A 49 -1.39 -5.59 -2.05
CA GLY A 49 -1.43 -7.02 -1.76
C GLY A 49 -1.24 -7.33 -0.30
N ARG A 50 -1.38 -8.60 0.06
CA ARG A 50 -1.07 -9.11 1.39
C ARG A 50 -0.07 -10.24 1.27
N LEU A 51 1.05 -10.09 1.96
CA LEU A 51 2.17 -11.02 2.02
C LEU A 51 2.29 -11.62 3.42
N VAL A 52 2.69 -12.88 3.51
CA VAL A 52 2.90 -13.63 4.75
C VAL A 52 4.32 -14.16 4.74
N PHE A 53 5.11 -13.69 5.70
CA PHE A 53 6.50 -14.08 5.95
C PHE A 53 6.53 -15.12 7.05
N ASP A 54 7.03 -16.32 6.75
CA ASP A 54 6.84 -17.52 7.59
C ASP A 54 7.82 -17.67 8.76
N GLY A 55 8.87 -16.85 8.82
CA GLY A 55 9.96 -16.97 9.80
C GLY A 55 11.08 -17.92 9.39
N THR A 56 10.96 -18.62 8.25
CA THR A 56 11.93 -19.59 7.73
C THR A 56 12.56 -19.20 6.39
N GLY A 57 12.15 -18.05 5.84
CA GLY A 57 12.67 -17.49 4.59
C GLY A 57 11.73 -17.62 3.41
N THR A 58 10.47 -18.05 3.62
CA THR A 58 9.45 -18.13 2.59
C THR A 58 8.45 -16.99 2.73
N VAL A 59 8.08 -16.38 1.59
CA VAL A 59 6.97 -15.44 1.50
C VAL A 59 5.89 -16.00 0.59
N SER A 60 4.62 -15.83 0.97
CA SER A 60 3.46 -16.20 0.17
C SER A 60 2.39 -15.13 0.27
N GLY A 61 1.44 -15.07 -0.65
CA GLY A 61 0.36 -14.09 -0.56
C GLY A 61 -0.43 -13.90 -1.83
N TYR A 62 -1.10 -12.74 -1.91
CA TYR A 62 -1.84 -12.30 -3.08
C TYR A 62 -1.52 -10.84 -3.37
N VAL A 63 -1.35 -10.52 -4.65
CA VAL A 63 -1.16 -9.15 -5.10
C VAL A 63 -2.13 -8.83 -6.22
N SER A 64 -2.58 -7.58 -6.26
CA SER A 64 -3.33 -6.99 -7.35
C SER A 64 -2.53 -5.81 -7.87
N VAL A 65 -2.29 -5.80 -9.17
CA VAL A 65 -1.49 -4.79 -9.86
C VAL A 65 -2.35 -4.16 -10.92
N ASN A 66 -2.54 -2.86 -10.81
CA ASN A 66 -3.03 -2.05 -11.89
C ASN A 66 -1.84 -1.55 -12.71
N TYR A 67 -1.74 -2.03 -13.94
CA TYR A 67 -0.72 -1.63 -14.90
C TYR A 67 -1.40 -1.01 -16.12
N THR A 68 -1.18 0.29 -16.34
CA THR A 68 -1.79 1.05 -17.45
C THR A 68 -3.32 0.92 -17.54
N GLY A 69 -4.02 0.88 -16.40
CA GLY A 69 -5.47 0.72 -16.38
C GLY A 69 -5.97 -0.71 -16.54
N LEU A 70 -5.08 -1.70 -16.62
CA LEU A 70 -5.43 -3.13 -16.63
C LEU A 70 -5.14 -3.73 -15.26
N LEU A 71 -6.15 -4.37 -14.68
CA LEU A 71 -6.01 -5.07 -13.42
C LEU A 71 -5.48 -6.49 -13.66
N LEU A 72 -4.31 -6.76 -13.10
CA LEU A 72 -3.63 -8.04 -13.04
C LEU A 72 -3.59 -8.50 -11.58
N GLY A 73 -3.49 -9.79 -11.33
CA GLY A 73 -3.30 -10.28 -9.96
C GLY A 73 -3.44 -11.78 -9.85
N ASN A 74 -2.57 -12.38 -9.04
CA ASN A 74 -2.46 -13.81 -8.81
C ASN A 74 -1.97 -14.06 -7.37
N PRO A 75 -2.11 -15.29 -6.87
CA PRO A 75 -1.27 -15.76 -5.77
C PRO A 75 0.21 -15.55 -6.13
N VAL A 76 1.02 -15.25 -5.13
CA VAL A 76 2.48 -15.13 -5.26
C VAL A 76 3.17 -15.97 -4.21
N ASN A 77 4.31 -16.53 -4.57
CA ASN A 77 5.23 -17.20 -3.65
C ASN A 77 6.65 -16.72 -3.91
N GLY A 78 7.53 -16.84 -2.92
CA GLY A 78 8.93 -16.52 -3.09
C GLY A 78 9.73 -16.66 -1.81
N THR A 79 10.87 -15.98 -1.76
CA THR A 79 11.78 -16.03 -0.63
C THR A 79 12.03 -14.64 -0.07
N TYR A 80 12.46 -14.57 1.20
CA TYR A 80 12.86 -13.31 1.82
C TYR A 80 14.04 -13.52 2.77
N GLU A 81 14.78 -12.45 3.00
CA GLU A 81 15.87 -12.37 3.96
C GLU A 81 15.78 -11.06 4.75
N ALA A 82 15.73 -11.16 6.08
CA ALA A 82 15.73 -10.03 6.99
C ALA A 82 17.05 -10.02 7.77
N HIS A 83 17.68 -8.86 7.88
CA HIS A 83 19.02 -8.69 8.42
C HIS A 83 19.02 -7.87 9.72
N GLU A 84 20.08 -8.04 10.52
CA GLU A 84 20.26 -7.34 11.80
C GLU A 84 20.47 -5.82 11.63
N ASP A 85 20.90 -5.39 10.44
CA ASP A 85 21.06 -3.98 10.04
C ASP A 85 19.75 -3.33 9.55
N CYS A 86 18.61 -3.97 9.83
CA CYS A 86 17.27 -3.56 9.43
C CYS A 86 16.98 -3.65 7.93
N SER A 87 17.91 -4.14 7.10
CA SER A 87 17.62 -4.39 5.69
C SER A 87 16.74 -5.63 5.52
N LEU A 88 15.87 -5.58 4.51
CA LEU A 88 14.96 -6.65 4.10
C LEU A 88 15.04 -6.80 2.59
N THR A 89 15.20 -8.01 2.09
CA THR A 89 15.07 -8.32 0.67
C THR A 89 14.06 -9.44 0.47
N TRP A 90 13.33 -9.42 -0.64
CA TRP A 90 12.46 -10.52 -1.01
C TRP A 90 12.27 -10.60 -2.51
N SER A 91 11.85 -11.79 -2.95
CA SER A 91 11.40 -12.04 -4.31
C SER A 91 9.96 -12.53 -4.29
N LEU A 92 9.21 -12.20 -5.34
CA LEU A 92 7.89 -12.75 -5.59
C LEU A 92 7.89 -13.37 -6.98
N GLN A 93 7.22 -14.51 -7.10
CA GLN A 93 6.93 -15.21 -8.34
C GLN A 93 5.43 -15.41 -8.45
N ASP A 94 4.87 -15.07 -9.61
CA ASP A 94 3.48 -15.35 -9.94
C ASP A 94 3.36 -16.59 -10.86
N ASP A 95 2.14 -16.92 -11.26
CA ASP A 95 1.86 -18.10 -12.10
C ASP A 95 2.49 -18.02 -13.51
N SER A 96 3.03 -16.87 -13.94
CA SER A 96 3.81 -16.78 -15.18
C SER A 96 5.22 -17.36 -15.04
N GLY A 97 5.67 -17.57 -13.79
CA GLY A 97 7.03 -17.98 -13.46
C GLY A 97 8.04 -16.83 -13.44
N ALA A 98 7.63 -15.59 -13.73
CA ALA A 98 8.49 -14.43 -13.65
C ALA A 98 8.74 -14.00 -12.20
N PHE A 99 9.98 -13.63 -11.88
CA PHE A 99 10.34 -13.09 -10.58
C PHE A 99 10.34 -11.56 -10.59
N GLN A 100 9.92 -10.96 -9.48
CA GLN A 100 10.17 -9.57 -9.15
C GLN A 100 10.95 -9.47 -7.84
N HIS A 101 11.90 -8.55 -7.77
CA HIS A 101 12.81 -8.40 -6.64
C HIS A 101 12.58 -7.07 -5.93
N PHE A 102 12.66 -7.08 -4.60
CA PHE A 102 12.39 -5.92 -3.77
C PHE A 102 13.41 -5.81 -2.64
N ALA A 103 13.63 -4.58 -2.21
CA ALA A 103 14.41 -4.26 -1.02
C ALA A 103 13.70 -3.19 -0.21
N GLY A 104 13.78 -3.32 1.11
CA GLY A 104 13.22 -2.37 2.05
C GLY A 104 14.07 -2.23 3.30
N THR A 105 13.66 -1.28 4.13
CA THR A 105 14.29 -1.04 5.43
C THR A 105 13.21 -1.06 6.49
N MET A 106 13.41 -1.89 7.51
CA MET A 106 12.53 -1.98 8.66
C MET A 106 12.67 -0.72 9.51
N ALA A 107 11.56 -0.05 9.80
CA ALA A 107 11.54 0.93 10.87
C ALA A 107 11.64 0.22 12.22
N SER A 108 12.12 0.93 13.24
CA SER A 108 12.25 0.43 14.60
C SER A 108 10.92 0.01 15.23
N ASP A 109 9.78 0.49 14.71
CA ASP A 109 8.44 0.08 15.14
C ASP A 109 8.03 -1.30 14.60
N LEU A 110 8.70 -1.83 13.56
CA LEU A 110 8.32 -3.02 12.80
C LEU A 110 6.86 -3.02 12.30
N VAL A 111 6.24 -1.84 12.27
CA VAL A 111 4.88 -1.61 11.78
C VAL A 111 4.95 -1.05 10.37
N HIS A 112 5.88 -0.14 10.07
CA HIS A 112 5.99 0.48 8.75
C HIS A 112 7.33 0.19 8.10
N ILE A 113 7.30 -0.30 6.87
CA ILE A 113 8.49 -0.59 6.07
C ILE A 113 8.36 0.19 4.77
N GLN A 114 9.37 0.99 4.44
CA GLN A 114 9.51 1.56 3.11
C GLN A 114 10.29 0.59 2.24
N PHE A 115 9.85 0.40 1.01
CA PHE A 115 10.49 -0.50 0.07
C PHE A 115 10.40 -0.02 -1.36
N HIS A 116 11.18 -0.66 -2.22
CA HIS A 116 11.16 -0.44 -3.65
C HIS A 116 11.43 -1.73 -4.40
N GLN A 117 11.01 -1.77 -5.66
CA GLN A 117 11.41 -2.83 -6.59
C GLN A 117 12.85 -2.57 -7.07
N THR A 118 13.69 -3.60 -6.97
CA THR A 118 15.12 -3.52 -7.32
C THR A 118 15.38 -3.88 -8.77
N ASP A 119 14.45 -4.54 -9.45
CA ASP A 119 14.51 -4.79 -10.89
C ASP A 119 14.69 -3.49 -11.68
N ASP A 120 15.40 -3.58 -12.81
CA ASP A 120 15.64 -2.40 -13.65
C ASP A 120 14.31 -1.82 -14.16
N GLY A 121 14.17 -0.51 -14.06
CA GLY A 121 12.92 0.17 -14.37
C GLY A 121 11.76 -0.04 -13.38
N GLY A 122 11.95 -0.76 -12.27
CA GLY A 122 10.93 -0.99 -11.25
C GLY A 122 10.48 0.26 -10.49
N ALA A 123 9.24 0.22 -9.97
CA ALA A 123 8.68 1.31 -9.17
C ALA A 123 9.36 1.42 -7.80
N ARG A 124 9.46 2.64 -7.26
CA ARG A 124 10.33 2.95 -6.12
C ARG A 124 9.65 3.40 -4.83
N GLN A 125 8.32 3.56 -4.82
CA GLN A 125 7.59 4.08 -3.67
C GLN A 125 6.65 3.02 -3.10
N GLY A 126 7.19 2.14 -2.27
CA GLY A 126 6.46 1.05 -1.63
C GLY A 126 6.37 1.25 -0.12
N VAL A 127 5.22 0.89 0.44
CA VAL A 127 5.01 0.80 1.89
C VAL A 127 4.42 -0.56 2.25
N MET A 128 4.92 -1.14 3.34
CA MET A 128 4.47 -2.41 3.89
C MET A 128 4.10 -2.21 5.36
N VAL A 129 2.92 -2.69 5.76
CA VAL A 129 2.35 -2.51 7.10
C VAL A 129 1.74 -3.80 7.62
N ARG A 130 1.85 -4.11 8.91
CA ARG A 130 1.27 -5.34 9.49
C ARG A 130 -0.25 -5.37 9.34
N THR A 131 -0.79 -6.55 9.02
CA THR A 131 -2.23 -6.79 9.07
C THR A 131 -2.66 -7.22 10.48
N PRO A 132 -3.92 -6.95 10.89
CA PRO A 132 -4.50 -7.56 12.08
C PRO A 132 -4.44 -9.09 12.02
N LYS A 133 -4.42 -9.74 13.18
CA LYS A 133 -4.48 -11.22 13.25
C LYS A 133 -5.83 -11.77 12.78
N VAL A 134 -6.90 -11.01 13.03
CA VAL A 134 -8.28 -11.36 12.66
C VAL A 134 -8.91 -10.12 12.03
N CYS A 135 -9.51 -10.30 10.86
CA CYS A 135 -10.16 -9.24 10.12
C CYS A 135 -11.67 -9.48 10.02
N SER A 136 -12.42 -8.45 10.38
CA SER A 136 -13.89 -8.44 10.30
C SER A 136 -14.38 -6.99 10.19
N ALA A 137 -15.66 -6.79 9.84
CA ALA A 137 -16.24 -5.46 9.82
C ALA A 137 -16.18 -4.74 11.19
N ALA A 138 -16.08 -5.49 12.30
CA ALA A 138 -15.91 -4.93 13.64
C ALA A 138 -14.51 -4.33 13.88
N THR A 139 -13.54 -4.65 13.03
CA THR A 139 -12.19 -4.09 13.06
C THR A 139 -12.14 -2.68 12.46
N PHE A 140 -13.15 -2.27 11.68
CA PHE A 140 -13.19 -0.92 11.14
C PHE A 140 -13.41 0.11 12.25
N LEU A 141 -12.64 1.19 12.18
CA LEU A 141 -12.82 2.35 13.03
C LEU A 141 -13.87 3.29 12.41
N LYS A 142 -14.48 4.13 13.24
CA LYS A 142 -15.63 4.94 12.83
C LYS A 142 -15.27 6.05 11.85
N ARG A 143 -14.01 6.47 11.81
CA ARG A 143 -13.59 7.65 11.04
C ARG A 143 -12.16 7.52 10.53
N TYR A 144 -11.98 7.84 9.26
CA TYR A 144 -10.67 7.89 8.59
C TYR A 144 -10.50 9.23 7.87
N THR A 145 -9.29 9.77 7.83
CA THR A 145 -8.86 10.64 6.73
C THR A 145 -8.49 9.79 5.55
N TYR A 146 -8.70 10.30 4.34
CA TYR A 146 -8.28 9.60 3.14
C TYR A 146 -7.50 10.50 2.19
N THR A 147 -6.64 9.85 1.42
CA THR A 147 -6.00 10.43 0.24
C THR A 147 -6.18 9.47 -0.94
N ILE A 148 -6.49 10.01 -2.10
CA ILE A 148 -6.61 9.30 -3.38
C ILE A 148 -5.73 10.05 -4.36
N SER A 149 -4.89 9.32 -5.09
CA SER A 149 -4.00 9.92 -6.08
C SER A 149 -3.67 8.94 -7.21
N GLY A 150 -3.46 9.46 -8.41
CA GLY A 150 -3.04 8.66 -9.55
C GLY A 150 -3.40 9.30 -10.89
N SER A 151 -3.71 8.48 -11.88
CA SER A 151 -4.07 8.95 -13.22
C SER A 151 -5.05 8.01 -13.93
N THR A 152 -5.75 8.54 -14.93
CA THR A 152 -6.50 7.73 -15.90
C THR A 152 -5.64 7.41 -17.11
N THR A 153 -5.91 6.27 -17.74
CA THR A 153 -5.30 5.83 -18.99
C THR A 153 -6.38 5.81 -20.08
N PRO A 154 -6.18 6.49 -21.21
CA PRO A 154 -7.08 6.43 -22.38
C PRO A 154 -7.31 4.99 -22.84
N MET A 155 -8.57 4.55 -22.87
CA MET A 155 -8.96 3.22 -23.33
C MET A 155 -9.58 3.27 -24.74
N LEU A 156 -9.99 4.44 -25.21
CA LEU A 156 -10.53 4.67 -26.55
C LEU A 156 -9.75 5.74 -27.33
N PRO A 157 -9.75 5.70 -28.68
CA PRO A 157 -9.15 6.74 -29.50
C PRO A 157 -9.75 8.12 -29.21
N GLY A 158 -8.88 9.12 -29.01
CA GLY A 158 -9.29 10.50 -28.74
C GLY A 158 -9.47 10.85 -27.25
N GLU A 159 -9.38 9.87 -26.34
CA GLU A 159 -9.36 10.13 -24.90
C GLU A 159 -8.00 10.68 -24.44
N THR A 160 -8.01 11.47 -23.37
CA THR A 160 -6.81 12.02 -22.75
C THR A 160 -6.64 11.47 -21.33
N ALA A 161 -5.39 11.23 -20.93
CA ALA A 161 -5.07 10.90 -19.55
C ALA A 161 -5.31 12.12 -18.66
N HIS A 162 -5.83 11.88 -17.46
CA HIS A 162 -6.07 12.92 -16.46
C HIS A 162 -5.44 12.52 -15.12
N ALA A 163 -4.93 13.51 -14.39
CA ALA A 163 -4.52 13.30 -13.00
C ALA A 163 -5.77 13.15 -12.11
N VAL A 164 -5.70 12.23 -11.17
CA VAL A 164 -6.73 12.01 -10.13
C VAL A 164 -6.12 12.40 -8.79
N SER A 165 -6.83 13.25 -8.03
CA SER A 165 -6.44 13.62 -6.68
C SER A 165 -7.68 13.98 -5.86
N SER A 166 -7.80 13.43 -4.66
CA SER A 166 -8.86 13.78 -3.71
C SER A 166 -8.41 13.47 -2.29
N ASN A 167 -8.71 14.35 -1.35
CA ASN A 167 -8.52 14.12 0.07
C ASN A 167 -9.83 14.40 0.79
N GLY A 168 -9.97 13.89 2.01
CA GLY A 168 -11.13 14.20 2.84
C GLY A 168 -11.32 13.23 4.00
N VAL A 169 -12.58 13.02 4.38
CA VAL A 169 -12.96 12.18 5.51
C VAL A 169 -13.94 11.09 5.08
N MET A 170 -13.74 9.88 5.60
CA MET A 170 -14.67 8.77 5.52
C MET A 170 -15.23 8.46 6.92
N GLU A 171 -16.55 8.39 7.04
CA GLU A 171 -17.26 8.03 8.27
C GLU A 171 -17.96 6.69 8.08
N VAL A 172 -17.49 5.67 8.80
CA VAL A 172 -17.97 4.29 8.72
C VAL A 172 -19.07 4.08 9.74
N SER A 173 -20.22 3.63 9.24
CA SER A 173 -21.39 3.23 10.02
C SER A 173 -21.37 1.73 10.30
N GLU A 174 -22.28 1.27 11.17
CA GLU A 174 -22.44 -0.16 11.44
C GLU A 174 -22.75 -0.95 10.16
N GLY A 175 -22.17 -2.15 10.06
CA GLY A 175 -22.34 -3.03 8.89
C GLY A 175 -21.51 -2.66 7.65
N GLY A 176 -20.53 -1.74 7.77
CA GLY A 176 -19.60 -1.42 6.69
C GLY A 176 -20.10 -0.40 5.67
N ASN A 177 -21.30 0.16 5.87
CA ASN A 177 -21.72 1.33 5.09
C ASN A 177 -20.90 2.55 5.52
N PHE A 178 -20.62 3.48 4.61
CA PHE A 178 -19.92 4.71 4.97
C PHE A 178 -20.40 5.90 4.14
N THR A 179 -20.12 7.10 4.66
CA THR A 179 -20.22 8.37 3.93
C THR A 179 -18.81 8.93 3.75
N ILE A 180 -18.49 9.39 2.55
CA ILE A 180 -17.21 10.04 2.23
C ILE A 180 -17.46 11.49 1.82
N THR A 181 -16.69 12.40 2.41
CA THR A 181 -16.77 13.83 2.15
C THR A 181 -15.39 14.31 1.71
N ALA A 182 -15.28 14.72 0.45
CA ALA A 182 -14.06 15.30 -0.07
C ALA A 182 -13.85 16.72 0.45
N ASP A 183 -12.58 17.11 0.61
CA ASP A 183 -12.21 18.47 0.89
C ASP A 183 -12.66 19.38 -0.26
N GLY A 184 -13.38 20.46 0.06
CA GLY A 184 -13.93 21.40 -0.91
C GLY A 184 -15.46 21.33 -1.06
N PRO A 185 -16.03 22.04 -2.05
CA PRO A 185 -17.48 22.19 -2.20
C PRO A 185 -18.11 20.98 -2.92
N HIS A 186 -17.85 19.78 -2.43
CA HIS A 186 -18.39 18.54 -2.98
C HIS A 186 -19.48 17.97 -2.07
N ALA A 187 -20.57 17.49 -2.66
CA ALA A 187 -21.59 16.77 -1.91
C ALA A 187 -21.02 15.44 -1.38
N PRO A 188 -21.37 15.02 -0.15
CA PRO A 188 -20.97 13.73 0.36
C PRO A 188 -21.46 12.59 -0.54
N SER A 189 -20.62 11.57 -0.69
CA SER A 189 -20.92 10.36 -1.44
C SER A 189 -21.07 9.18 -0.48
N LYS A 190 -21.81 8.15 -0.89
CA LYS A 190 -22.03 6.95 -0.07
C LYS A 190 -21.31 5.75 -0.65
N GLY A 191 -20.97 4.81 0.21
CA GLY A 191 -20.33 3.57 -0.20
C GLY A 191 -20.48 2.43 0.79
N THR A 192 -19.89 1.30 0.43
CA THR A 192 -19.80 0.10 1.24
C THR A 192 -18.36 -0.37 1.31
N LEU A 193 -17.95 -0.81 2.49
CA LEU A 193 -16.63 -1.31 2.82
C LEU A 193 -16.80 -2.69 3.46
N ASN A 194 -16.31 -3.71 2.76
CA ASN A 194 -16.29 -5.09 3.24
C ASN A 194 -14.84 -5.52 3.48
N VAL A 195 -14.63 -6.44 4.41
CA VAL A 195 -13.32 -7.08 4.64
C VAL A 195 -13.49 -8.59 4.72
N ASP A 196 -12.62 -9.28 3.98
CA ASP A 196 -12.53 -10.73 3.94
C ASP A 196 -11.68 -11.23 5.13
N SER A 197 -11.74 -12.53 5.43
CA SER A 197 -11.00 -13.11 6.58
C SER A 197 -9.47 -13.01 6.44
N ASP A 198 -8.99 -12.82 5.21
CA ASP A 198 -7.59 -12.57 4.88
C ASP A 198 -7.23 -11.08 4.89
N CYS A 199 -8.07 -10.21 5.46
CA CYS A 199 -7.88 -8.77 5.56
C CYS A 199 -7.93 -8.01 4.23
N ILE A 200 -8.32 -8.66 3.13
CA ILE A 200 -8.58 -7.96 1.88
C ILE A 200 -9.86 -7.13 2.02
N THR A 201 -9.78 -5.85 1.68
CA THR A 201 -10.93 -4.95 1.68
C THR A 201 -11.47 -4.75 0.27
N ASN A 202 -12.78 -4.66 0.16
CA ASN A 202 -13.48 -4.31 -1.06
C ASN A 202 -14.33 -3.08 -0.78
N ILE A 203 -14.04 -1.97 -1.47
CA ILE A 203 -14.70 -0.68 -1.28
C ILE A 203 -15.45 -0.33 -2.56
N ALA A 204 -16.75 -0.10 -2.45
CA ALA A 204 -17.58 0.39 -3.54
C ALA A 204 -18.16 1.76 -3.20
N LEU A 205 -17.99 2.72 -4.11
CA LEU A 205 -18.37 4.12 -3.96
C LEU A 205 -19.32 4.53 -5.08
N ALA A 206 -20.35 5.30 -4.75
CA ALA A 206 -21.18 6.00 -5.73
C ALA A 206 -20.86 7.49 -5.65
N LEU A 207 -19.98 7.97 -6.53
CA LEU A 207 -19.53 9.36 -6.58
C LEU A 207 -20.54 10.21 -7.33
N SER A 208 -21.05 11.27 -6.71
CA SER A 208 -21.91 12.24 -7.39
C SER A 208 -21.12 13.03 -8.43
N VAL A 209 -21.58 13.04 -9.69
CA VAL A 209 -20.94 13.75 -10.79
C VAL A 209 -21.92 14.78 -11.38
N GLY A 210 -21.51 16.04 -11.34
CA GLY A 210 -22.31 17.18 -11.80
C GLY A 210 -23.54 17.48 -10.93
N ASP A 211 -24.36 18.42 -11.40
CA ASP A 211 -25.51 18.95 -10.63
C ASP A 211 -26.80 18.12 -10.79
N ALA A 212 -26.81 17.13 -11.70
CA ALA A 212 -28.00 16.37 -12.07
C ALA A 212 -28.23 15.08 -11.25
N GLY A 213 -27.47 14.88 -10.15
CA GLY A 213 -27.60 13.69 -9.31
C GLY A 213 -27.14 12.38 -9.97
N ALA A 214 -26.41 12.46 -11.09
CA ALA A 214 -25.77 11.29 -11.70
C ALA A 214 -24.65 10.78 -10.79
N THR A 215 -24.51 9.47 -10.69
CA THR A 215 -23.43 8.85 -9.92
C THR A 215 -22.53 7.98 -10.80
N VAL A 216 -21.23 8.03 -10.53
CA VAL A 216 -20.24 7.12 -11.13
C VAL A 216 -19.79 6.14 -10.06
N ALA A 217 -19.84 4.86 -10.39
CA ALA A 217 -19.35 3.82 -9.51
C ALA A 217 -17.81 3.80 -9.53
N MET A 218 -17.20 3.73 -8.35
CA MET A 218 -15.76 3.51 -8.19
C MET A 218 -15.54 2.30 -7.29
N LYS A 219 -14.65 1.40 -7.71
CA LYS A 219 -14.31 0.18 -6.98
C LYS A 219 -12.84 0.19 -6.59
N LEU A 220 -12.57 0.07 -5.28
CA LEU A 220 -11.23 -0.10 -4.76
C LEU A 220 -11.10 -1.49 -4.13
N ARG A 221 -9.93 -2.09 -4.30
CA ARG A 221 -9.49 -3.27 -3.55
C ARG A 221 -8.33 -2.85 -2.67
N GLY A 222 -8.32 -3.29 -1.42
CA GLY A 222 -7.29 -2.91 -0.47
C GLY A 222 -6.96 -3.97 0.56
N VAL A 223 -6.22 -3.57 1.59
CA VAL A 223 -5.86 -4.40 2.75
C VAL A 223 -6.05 -3.59 4.02
N LEU A 224 -6.66 -4.21 5.04
CA LEU A 224 -6.80 -3.66 6.38
C LEU A 224 -5.53 -3.87 7.20
N LEU A 225 -5.06 -2.81 7.85
CA LEU A 225 -3.72 -2.70 8.44
C LEU A 225 -3.78 -2.10 9.84
N ASP A 226 -2.69 -2.28 10.59
CA ASP A 226 -2.46 -1.67 11.91
C ASP A 226 -3.70 -1.73 12.83
N GLU A 227 -4.21 -2.94 13.04
CA GLU A 227 -5.39 -3.19 13.90
C GLU A 227 -6.63 -2.36 13.50
N GLY A 228 -6.78 -2.09 12.20
CA GLY A 228 -7.89 -1.34 11.63
C GLY A 228 -7.62 0.15 11.47
N LYS A 229 -6.45 0.66 11.86
CA LYS A 229 -6.11 2.09 11.77
C LYS A 229 -5.72 2.53 10.37
N GLU A 230 -5.34 1.62 9.48
CA GLU A 230 -4.97 1.97 8.11
C GLU A 230 -5.63 1.04 7.09
N ILE A 231 -5.98 1.59 5.93
CA ILE A 231 -6.35 0.82 4.73
C ILE A 231 -5.53 1.35 3.57
N LEU A 232 -4.79 0.48 2.90
CA LEU A 232 -4.15 0.77 1.62
C LEU A 232 -4.95 0.12 0.50
N ALA A 233 -5.23 0.84 -0.58
CA ALA A 233 -6.06 0.33 -1.66
C ALA A 233 -5.61 0.83 -3.05
N ILE A 234 -6.04 0.13 -4.10
CA ILE A 234 -5.95 0.60 -5.48
C ILE A 234 -7.33 0.58 -6.13
N GLN A 235 -7.52 1.44 -7.12
CA GLN A 235 -8.70 1.37 -7.97
C GLN A 235 -8.60 0.18 -8.94
N THR A 236 -9.73 -0.52 -9.06
CA THR A 236 -9.88 -1.75 -9.85
C THR A 236 -10.68 -1.53 -11.13
N ASP A 237 -11.25 -0.34 -11.31
CA ASP A 237 -11.96 0.01 -12.54
C ASP A 237 -10.97 0.14 -13.72
N PRO A 238 -11.33 -0.36 -14.92
CA PRO A 238 -10.49 -0.24 -16.10
C PRO A 238 -10.12 1.21 -16.42
N GLY A 239 -8.93 1.41 -16.99
CA GLY A 239 -8.47 2.73 -17.42
C GLY A 239 -8.06 3.66 -16.28
N THR A 240 -7.85 3.17 -15.07
CA THR A 240 -7.37 3.96 -13.93
C THR A 240 -6.11 3.35 -13.37
N THR A 241 -5.14 4.14 -12.93
CA THR A 241 -4.02 3.68 -12.09
C THR A 241 -3.94 4.62 -10.91
N VAL A 242 -4.70 4.27 -9.87
CA VAL A 242 -5.00 5.13 -8.71
C VAL A 242 -4.79 4.34 -7.44
N THR A 243 -4.09 4.95 -6.49
CA THR A 243 -3.96 4.47 -5.10
C THR A 243 -4.86 5.27 -4.17
N ALA A 244 -5.30 4.62 -3.10
CA ALA A 244 -5.96 5.25 -1.98
C ALA A 244 -5.29 4.82 -0.67
N LYS A 245 -5.24 5.73 0.30
CA LYS A 245 -4.81 5.46 1.67
C LYS A 245 -5.83 6.06 2.63
N PHE A 246 -6.25 5.29 3.63
CA PHE A 246 -7.17 5.69 4.67
C PHE A 246 -6.48 5.54 6.03
N ASN A 247 -6.45 6.59 6.85
CA ASN A 247 -5.85 6.56 8.19
C ASN A 247 -6.88 6.97 9.23
N ALA A 248 -7.01 6.20 10.30
CA ALA A 248 -7.96 6.50 11.35
C ALA A 248 -7.62 7.81 12.07
N GLN A 249 -8.67 8.50 12.53
CA GLN A 249 -8.56 9.70 13.38
C GLN A 249 -8.70 9.36 14.87
#